data_AF-E5YK07-F1
#
_entry.id   AF-E5YK07-F1
#
_cell.length_a   1.000
_cell.length_b   1.000
_cell.length_c   1.000
_cell.angle_alpha   90.00
_cell.angle_beta   90.00
_cell.angle_gamma   90.00
#
_symmetry.space_group_name_H-M   'P 1'
#
loop_
_entity.id
_entity.type
_entity.pdbx_description
1 polymer ?
#
loop_
_entity_poly.entity_id
_entity_poly.type
_entity_poly.pdbx_seq_one_letter_code
_entity_poly.pdbx_strand_id
1 'polypeptide(L)'
;MTQKQLNFYPLSMAYEKCHVTPDNILHDWFDHKVSLYIRLDALPCRIVRYLGGGQSLLKYWQKKIKFGMDYYQHEKMPEFKIRQFYPVKDAEIDTRIIEGGLGMCRYTYNGYAHGYWRIKATSVTRFADDHYVLVDMDTFKQNNNVAGAIAVYGRNDWDYLIFPDKIYRDKSEIFFDSNELSLQSKESIPDEKKEKKTRISRAERVALYVMLKEHYLDGNGEVNFSKIAGMLSITAKKQGVNVSFNDDTIANWIKRIENED
;
A
#
# COMPACT_ATOMS: atom_id res chain seq x y z
N MET A 1 25.70 -20.92 8.66
CA MET A 1 24.49 -20.11 8.38
C MET A 1 24.52 -19.77 6.90
N THR A 2 23.66 -20.38 6.11
CA THR A 2 23.53 -20.09 4.67
C THR A 2 23.12 -18.63 4.49
N GLN A 3 23.91 -17.86 3.75
CA GLN A 3 23.53 -16.50 3.35
C GLN A 3 22.22 -16.60 2.56
N LYS A 4 21.13 -16.08 3.11
CA LYS A 4 19.87 -15.94 2.36
C LYS A 4 20.16 -14.93 1.24
N GLN A 5 20.28 -15.42 0.01
CA GLN A 5 20.46 -14.59 -1.16
C GLN A 5 19.25 -13.68 -1.31
N LEU A 6 19.50 -12.39 -1.54
CA LEU A 6 18.45 -11.42 -1.79
C LEU A 6 17.86 -11.74 -3.17
N ASN A 7 16.57 -12.07 -3.21
CA ASN A 7 15.87 -12.51 -4.42
C ASN A 7 14.86 -11.46 -4.88
N PHE A 8 15.30 -10.19 -4.89
CA PHE A 8 14.49 -9.08 -5.38
C PHE A 8 14.67 -8.92 -6.88
N TYR A 9 13.57 -8.96 -7.62
CA TYR A 9 13.57 -8.82 -9.07
C TYR A 9 12.58 -7.73 -9.51
N PRO A 10 12.86 -6.97 -10.58
CA PRO A 10 11.89 -6.07 -11.17
C PRO A 10 10.62 -6.81 -11.58
N LEU A 11 9.46 -6.16 -11.53
CA LEU A 11 8.18 -6.76 -11.93
C LEU A 11 8.21 -7.39 -13.33
N SER A 12 8.98 -6.84 -14.27
CA SER A 12 9.14 -7.39 -15.62
C SER A 12 9.68 -8.83 -15.65
N MET A 13 10.37 -9.28 -14.60
CA MET A 13 10.90 -10.64 -14.46
C MET A 13 9.94 -11.61 -13.74
N ALA A 14 8.74 -11.17 -13.35
CA ALA A 14 7.79 -11.98 -12.57
C ALA A 14 7.47 -13.33 -13.22
N TYR A 15 7.20 -13.34 -14.52
CA TYR A 15 6.84 -14.57 -15.23
C TYR A 15 8.03 -15.54 -15.31
N GLU A 16 9.24 -15.02 -15.55
CA GLU A 16 10.46 -15.83 -15.61
C GLU A 16 10.80 -16.47 -14.27
N LYS A 17 10.65 -15.72 -13.16
CA LYS A 17 11.08 -16.18 -11.83
C LYS A 17 10.03 -16.99 -11.09
N CYS A 18 8.75 -16.70 -11.30
CA CYS A 18 7.66 -17.25 -10.50
C CYS A 18 6.48 -17.77 -11.32
N HIS A 19 6.50 -17.67 -12.66
CA HIS A 19 5.37 -18.01 -13.53
C HIS A 19 4.06 -17.26 -13.20
N VAL A 20 4.18 -16.04 -12.66
CA VAL A 20 3.06 -15.13 -12.37
C VAL A 20 3.18 -13.89 -13.25
N THR A 21 2.07 -13.38 -13.77
CA THR A 21 2.08 -12.14 -14.55
C THR A 21 2.28 -10.92 -13.63
N PRO A 22 2.94 -9.84 -14.11
CA PRO A 22 3.06 -8.61 -13.35
C PRO A 22 1.70 -8.04 -12.89
N ASP A 23 0.68 -8.12 -13.73
CA ASP A 23 -0.67 -7.62 -13.43
C ASP A 23 -1.32 -8.36 -12.26
N ASN A 24 -1.14 -9.67 -12.14
CA ASN A 24 -1.65 -10.44 -11.00
C ASN A 24 -0.98 -10.02 -9.70
N ILE A 25 0.35 -9.81 -9.74
CA ILE A 25 1.11 -9.33 -8.57
C ILE A 25 0.64 -7.93 -8.17
N LEU A 26 0.43 -7.04 -9.14
CA LEU A 26 -0.07 -5.69 -8.89
C LEU A 26 -1.48 -5.71 -8.30
N HIS A 27 -2.36 -6.57 -8.81
CA HIS A 27 -3.71 -6.76 -8.26
C HIS A 27 -3.67 -7.21 -6.79
N ASP A 28 -2.87 -8.23 -6.48
CA ASP A 28 -2.71 -8.72 -5.11
C ASP A 28 -2.02 -7.68 -4.21
N TRP A 29 -1.15 -6.85 -4.77
CA TRP A 29 -0.51 -5.76 -4.03
C TRP A 29 -1.50 -4.64 -3.70
N PHE A 30 -2.41 -4.29 -4.63
CA PHE A 30 -3.50 -3.35 -4.36
C PHE A 30 -4.44 -3.85 -3.26
N ASP A 31 -4.61 -5.16 -3.15
CA ASP A 31 -5.37 -5.82 -2.08
C ASP A 31 -4.55 -6.08 -0.80
N HIS A 32 -3.29 -5.60 -0.74
CA HIS A 32 -2.37 -5.81 0.37
C HIS A 32 -2.05 -7.27 0.71
N LYS A 33 -2.23 -8.21 -0.23
CA LYS A 33 -1.92 -9.63 -0.06
C LYS A 33 -0.43 -9.93 -0.27
N VAL A 34 0.23 -9.15 -1.11
CA VAL A 34 1.68 -9.23 -1.36
C VAL A 34 2.37 -7.91 -1.02
N SER A 35 3.66 -8.01 -0.72
CA SER A 35 4.53 -6.86 -0.54
C SER A 35 5.33 -6.62 -1.81
N LEU A 36 5.34 -5.37 -2.27
CA LEU A 36 6.28 -4.89 -3.28
C LEU A 36 7.33 -4.01 -2.64
N TYR A 37 8.38 -3.72 -3.40
CA TYR A 37 9.57 -3.05 -2.89
C TYR A 37 10.08 -2.00 -3.88
N ILE A 38 10.73 -0.96 -3.34
CA ILE A 38 11.56 -0.03 -4.10
C ILE A 38 13.00 -0.12 -3.60
N ARG A 39 13.96 0.02 -4.50
CA ARG A 39 15.37 0.15 -4.12
C ARG A 39 15.70 1.61 -3.92
N LEU A 40 16.07 1.98 -2.69
CA LEU A 40 16.56 3.31 -2.36
C LEU A 40 18.09 3.32 -2.36
N ASP A 41 18.66 4.42 -2.86
CA ASP A 41 20.10 4.64 -2.87
C ASP A 41 20.39 6.01 -2.26
N ALA A 42 20.76 6.02 -0.97
CA ALA A 42 21.09 7.22 -0.21
C ALA A 42 20.00 8.30 -0.25
N LEU A 43 18.72 7.92 -0.25
CA LEU A 43 17.64 8.89 -0.41
C LEU A 43 17.43 9.67 0.91
N PRO A 44 17.56 11.02 0.92
CA PRO A 44 17.33 11.82 2.12
C PRO A 44 15.88 11.73 2.57
N CYS A 45 15.65 11.33 3.82
CA CYS A 45 14.33 11.16 4.39
C CYS A 45 14.38 11.18 5.92
N ARG A 46 13.22 11.02 6.55
CA ARG A 46 13.07 10.75 7.97
C ARG A 46 12.54 9.34 8.14
N ILE A 47 12.99 8.64 9.16
CA ILE A 47 12.35 7.39 9.57
C ILE A 47 11.50 7.65 10.80
N VAL A 48 10.30 7.07 10.79
CA VAL A 48 9.47 6.91 11.97
C VAL A 48 9.63 5.49 12.47
N ARG A 49 9.93 5.36 13.76
CA ARG A 49 10.07 4.09 14.46
C ARG A 49 9.11 4.06 15.65
N TYR A 50 8.41 2.95 15.85
CA TYR A 50 7.68 2.72 17.10
C TYR A 50 8.43 1.67 17.90
N LEU A 51 8.95 2.08 19.05
CA LEU A 51 9.73 1.23 19.97
C LEU A 51 9.17 1.35 21.38
N GLY A 52 9.66 0.53 22.31
CA GLY A 52 9.28 0.64 23.72
C GLY A 52 9.51 2.05 24.28
N GLY A 53 8.55 2.54 25.05
CA GLY A 53 8.37 3.94 25.45
C GLY A 53 8.32 4.21 26.95
N GLY A 54 8.63 3.23 27.80
CA GLY A 54 8.85 3.48 29.22
C GLY A 54 10.02 4.45 29.46
N GLN A 55 10.00 5.21 30.56
CA GLN A 55 10.99 6.26 30.86
C GLN A 55 12.45 5.77 30.75
N SER A 56 12.73 4.56 31.24
CA SER A 56 14.05 3.91 31.17
C SER A 56 14.42 3.45 29.75
N LEU A 57 13.43 3.13 28.91
CA LEU A 57 13.62 2.68 27.55
C LEU A 57 13.86 3.84 26.58
N LEU A 58 13.32 5.04 26.85
CA LEU A 58 13.54 6.23 26.01
C LEU A 58 15.03 6.52 25.79
N LYS A 59 15.77 6.69 26.89
CA LYS A 59 17.22 6.95 26.84
C LYS A 59 17.97 5.79 26.20
N TYR A 60 17.54 4.56 26.46
CA TYR A 60 18.15 3.37 25.88
C TYR A 60 18.02 3.32 24.36
N TRP A 61 16.84 3.56 23.81
CA TRP A 61 16.59 3.53 22.37
C TRP A 61 17.25 4.71 21.65
N GLN A 62 17.16 5.92 22.21
CA GLN A 62 17.89 7.07 21.68
C GLN A 62 19.40 6.80 21.60
N LYS A 63 19.96 6.19 22.66
CA LYS A 63 21.36 5.78 22.69
C LYS A 63 21.66 4.77 21.57
N LYS A 64 20.85 3.72 21.43
CA LYS A 64 21.05 2.72 20.36
C LYS A 64 21.02 3.33 18.96
N ILE A 65 20.05 4.21 18.68
CA ILE A 65 19.94 4.90 17.38
C ILE A 65 21.19 5.75 17.12
N LYS A 66 21.64 6.54 18.10
CA LYS A 66 22.82 7.40 17.95
C LYS A 66 24.12 6.62 17.75
N PHE A 67 24.25 5.46 18.37
CA PHE A 67 25.45 4.61 18.26
C PHE A 67 25.41 3.61 17.09
N GLY A 68 24.43 3.71 16.17
CA GLY A 68 24.38 2.82 15.01
C GLY A 68 23.95 1.39 15.35
N MET A 69 23.30 1.19 16.49
CA MET A 69 22.88 -0.12 17.01
C MET A 69 21.39 -0.40 16.76
N ASP A 70 20.66 0.48 16.07
CA ASP A 70 19.27 0.26 15.72
C ASP A 70 19.10 -0.85 14.67
N TYR A 71 17.87 -1.35 14.58
CA TYR A 71 17.44 -2.45 13.74
C TYR A 71 17.78 -2.29 12.25
N TYR A 72 17.77 -1.05 11.73
CA TYR A 72 18.09 -0.74 10.33
C TYR A 72 19.52 -0.21 10.15
N GLN A 73 20.33 -0.14 11.20
CA GLN A 73 21.67 0.46 11.17
C GLN A 73 22.81 -0.57 11.31
N HIS A 74 22.58 -1.64 12.06
CA HIS A 74 23.66 -2.51 12.51
C HIS A 74 23.74 -3.81 11.70
N GLU A 75 24.93 -4.19 11.26
CA GLU A 75 25.16 -5.37 10.40
C GLU A 75 24.68 -6.72 10.94
N LYS A 76 24.63 -6.84 12.27
CA LYS A 76 24.12 -8.03 12.97
C LYS A 76 22.59 -8.11 12.97
N MET A 77 21.88 -7.05 12.55
CA MET A 77 20.42 -7.04 12.51
C MET A 77 19.92 -7.70 11.22
N PRO A 78 18.81 -8.47 11.28
CA PRO A 78 18.28 -9.20 10.12
C PRO A 78 18.01 -8.31 8.90
N GLU A 79 17.53 -7.09 9.13
CA GLU A 79 17.14 -6.18 8.04
C GLU A 79 18.32 -5.54 7.34
N PHE A 80 19.51 -5.47 7.97
CA PHE A 80 20.62 -4.68 7.46
C PHE A 80 21.08 -5.07 6.05
N LYS A 81 20.87 -6.33 5.64
CA LYS A 81 21.18 -6.77 4.27
C LYS A 81 20.10 -6.41 3.25
N ILE A 82 18.87 -6.20 3.71
CA ILE A 82 17.70 -5.91 2.88
C ILE A 82 17.52 -4.41 2.76
N ARG A 83 17.49 -3.70 3.90
CA ARG A 83 17.22 -2.27 4.02
C ARG A 83 18.01 -1.66 5.16
N GLN A 84 18.55 -0.48 4.90
CA GLN A 84 19.41 0.24 5.82
C GLN A 84 18.92 1.67 5.96
N PHE A 85 19.09 2.22 7.16
CA PHE A 85 18.85 3.62 7.42
C PHE A 85 20.05 4.20 8.17
N TYR A 86 20.70 5.21 7.60
CA TYR A 86 21.83 5.89 8.23
C TYR A 86 21.39 7.27 8.70
N PRO A 87 21.28 7.52 10.02
CA PRO A 87 20.96 8.84 10.51
C PRO A 87 22.00 9.87 10.09
N VAL A 88 21.56 11.11 9.92
CA VAL A 88 22.49 12.24 9.83
C VAL A 88 23.33 12.29 11.11
N LYS A 89 24.60 12.66 10.99
CA LYS A 89 25.48 12.85 12.15
C LYS A 89 24.82 13.83 13.12
N ASP A 90 24.79 13.47 14.41
CA ASP A 90 24.18 14.25 15.47
C ASP A 90 22.67 14.55 15.26
N ALA A 91 21.97 13.73 14.47
CA ALA A 91 20.54 13.87 14.23
C ALA A 91 19.75 13.99 15.54
N GLU A 92 18.90 15.02 15.62
CA GLU A 92 17.90 15.13 16.65
C GLU A 92 16.88 14.01 16.51
N ILE A 93 16.54 13.38 17.64
CA ILE A 93 15.55 12.33 17.71
C ILE A 93 14.33 12.91 18.42
N ASP A 94 13.31 13.23 17.63
CA ASP A 94 12.00 13.62 18.15
C ASP A 94 11.32 12.38 18.75
N THR A 95 10.96 12.45 20.03
CA THR A 95 10.36 11.34 20.76
C THR A 95 9.02 11.74 21.35
N ARG A 96 7.98 10.98 21.01
CA ARG A 96 6.63 11.19 21.52
C ARG A 96 6.10 9.90 22.15
N ILE A 97 5.77 9.94 23.43
CA ILE A 97 5.07 8.84 24.11
C ILE A 97 3.65 8.78 23.54
N ILE A 98 3.19 7.57 23.20
CA ILE A 98 1.84 7.37 22.68
C ILE A 98 0.91 7.04 23.86
N GLU A 99 0.03 7.98 24.20
CA GLU A 99 -1.00 7.78 25.23
C GLU A 99 -1.91 6.60 24.84
N GLY A 100 -2.17 5.69 25.78
CA GLY A 100 -2.91 4.44 25.53
C GLY A 100 -2.17 3.43 24.65
N GLY A 101 -0.97 3.74 24.15
CA GLY A 101 -0.20 2.94 23.19
C GLY A 101 0.56 1.77 23.81
N LEU A 102 0.06 1.12 24.86
CA LEU A 102 0.66 -0.08 25.49
C LEU A 102 2.16 0.09 25.85
N GLY A 103 2.58 1.30 26.22
CA GLY A 103 3.98 1.59 26.54
C GLY A 103 4.88 1.74 25.31
N MET A 104 4.34 2.14 24.17
CA MET A 104 5.08 2.49 22.96
C MET A 104 5.45 3.99 22.90
N CYS A 105 6.56 4.29 22.23
CA CYS A 105 7.00 5.63 21.90
C CYS A 105 7.36 5.70 20.42
N ARG A 106 6.97 6.80 19.77
CA ARG A 106 7.34 7.16 18.41
C ARG A 106 8.65 7.93 18.44
N TYR A 107 9.63 7.45 17.69
CA TYR A 107 10.94 8.07 17.49
C TYR A 107 11.04 8.49 16.03
N THR A 108 11.34 9.77 15.76
CA THR A 108 11.49 10.30 14.40
C THR A 108 12.81 11.01 14.26
N TYR A 109 13.57 10.67 13.23
CA TYR A 109 14.90 11.26 13.01
C TYR A 109 15.29 11.24 11.53
N ASN A 110 16.16 12.17 11.15
CA ASN A 110 16.59 12.39 9.76
C ASN A 110 17.75 11.46 9.39
N GLY A 111 17.83 11.08 8.11
CA GLY A 111 18.88 10.21 7.60
C GLY A 111 18.73 9.89 6.11
N TYR A 112 19.39 8.81 5.71
CA TYR A 112 19.45 8.31 4.35
C TYR A 112 19.02 6.86 4.32
N ALA A 113 18.06 6.53 3.47
CA ALA A 113 17.57 5.17 3.29
C ALA A 113 18.27 4.48 2.12
N HIS A 114 18.69 3.24 2.33
CA HIS A 114 19.32 2.39 1.31
C HIS A 114 18.68 1.00 1.26
N GLY A 115 18.81 0.32 0.13
CA GLY A 115 18.35 -1.04 -0.07
C GLY A 115 16.87 -1.14 -0.44
N TYR A 116 16.29 -2.34 -0.30
CA TYR A 116 14.93 -2.66 -0.68
C TYR A 116 13.95 -2.39 0.46
N TRP A 117 13.22 -1.28 0.34
CA TRP A 117 12.17 -0.87 1.27
C TRP A 117 10.82 -1.32 0.77
N ARG A 118 9.94 -1.73 1.68
CA ARG A 118 8.60 -2.20 1.32
C ARG A 118 7.73 -1.02 0.92
N ILE A 119 6.91 -1.18 -0.10
CA ILE A 119 5.90 -0.21 -0.48
C ILE A 119 4.50 -0.77 -0.30
N LYS A 120 3.57 0.08 0.11
CA LYS A 120 2.15 -0.25 0.16
C LYS A 120 1.36 0.68 -0.74
N ALA A 121 0.46 0.07 -1.49
CA ALA A 121 -0.56 0.80 -2.22
C ALA A 121 -1.46 1.58 -1.25
N THR A 122 -1.80 2.79 -1.62
CA THR A 122 -2.90 3.60 -1.10
C THR A 122 -4.17 3.38 -1.94
N SER A 123 -5.30 3.94 -1.52
CA SER A 123 -6.57 3.88 -2.27
C SER A 123 -6.48 4.49 -3.67
N VAL A 124 -5.54 5.40 -3.91
CA VAL A 124 -5.37 6.10 -5.20
C VAL A 124 -4.18 5.60 -6.04
N THR A 125 -3.50 4.55 -5.59
CA THR A 125 -2.35 3.96 -6.31
C THR A 125 -2.71 3.47 -7.70
N ARG A 126 -3.89 2.86 -7.84
CA ARG A 126 -4.37 2.27 -9.09
C ARG A 126 -4.60 3.29 -10.21
N PHE A 127 -4.68 4.57 -9.86
CA PHE A 127 -4.85 5.66 -10.80
C PHE A 127 -3.50 6.23 -11.28
N ALA A 128 -2.38 5.54 -11.02
CA ALA A 128 -1.07 5.92 -11.55
C ALA A 128 -1.06 5.79 -13.09
N ASP A 129 -0.88 6.92 -13.78
CA ASP A 129 -0.65 6.93 -15.23
C ASP A 129 0.67 6.23 -15.56
N ASP A 130 1.80 6.91 -15.36
CA ASP A 130 3.12 6.38 -15.72
C ASP A 130 4.03 6.12 -14.50
N HIS A 131 3.87 6.91 -13.44
CA HIS A 131 4.78 6.91 -12.29
C HIS A 131 4.01 6.74 -10.97
N TYR A 132 4.66 6.13 -9.99
CA TYR A 132 4.23 6.18 -8.59
C TYR A 132 4.84 7.37 -7.88
N VAL A 133 4.17 7.86 -6.83
CA VAL A 133 4.63 8.98 -6.03
C VAL A 133 4.82 8.52 -4.59
N LEU A 134 6.03 8.66 -4.05
CA LEU A 134 6.28 8.38 -2.65
C LEU A 134 5.63 9.49 -1.81
N VAL A 135 4.71 9.11 -0.93
CA VAL A 135 4.00 10.03 -0.04
C VAL A 135 4.26 9.69 1.42
N ASP A 136 4.14 10.71 2.25
CA ASP A 136 4.19 10.59 3.69
C ASP A 136 2.88 10.06 4.28
N MET A 137 3.00 9.12 5.22
CA MET A 137 1.88 8.53 5.96
C MET A 137 1.25 9.51 6.95
N ASP A 138 2.02 10.42 7.53
CA ASP A 138 1.49 11.37 8.53
C ASP A 138 0.58 12.43 7.88
N THR A 139 0.86 12.78 6.63
CA THR A 139 0.03 13.65 5.79
C THR A 139 -0.90 12.88 4.84
N PHE A 140 -1.03 11.56 5.01
CA PHE A 140 -1.77 10.68 4.10
C PHE A 140 -3.20 11.16 3.80
N LYS A 141 -3.93 11.65 4.81
CA LYS A 141 -5.29 12.19 4.64
C LYS A 141 -5.35 13.41 3.71
N GLN A 142 -4.27 14.18 3.60
CA GLN A 142 -4.15 15.35 2.71
C GLN A 142 -3.67 14.94 1.32
N ASN A 143 -3.00 13.79 1.19
CA ASN A 143 -2.41 13.27 -0.05
C ASN A 143 -3.32 12.28 -0.81
N ASN A 144 -4.53 12.02 -0.33
CA ASN A 144 -5.54 11.18 -1.01
C ASN A 144 -5.93 11.64 -2.43
N ASN A 145 -5.45 12.80 -2.89
CA ASN A 145 -5.69 13.32 -4.23
C ASN A 145 -4.49 13.14 -5.18
N VAL A 146 -3.40 12.51 -4.73
CA VAL A 146 -2.22 12.27 -5.58
C VAL A 146 -2.35 10.90 -6.22
N ALA A 147 -2.73 10.88 -7.50
CA ALA A 147 -2.76 9.66 -8.30
C ALA A 147 -1.42 8.92 -8.23
N GLY A 148 -1.46 7.60 -8.01
CA GLY A 148 -0.26 6.79 -7.88
C GLY A 148 0.50 6.95 -6.56
N ALA A 149 -0.09 7.57 -5.53
CA ALA A 149 0.53 7.67 -4.22
C ALA A 149 0.83 6.30 -3.59
N ILE A 150 2.04 6.10 -3.11
CA ILE A 150 2.50 4.90 -2.39
C ILE A 150 3.26 5.30 -1.13
N ALA A 151 3.11 4.49 -0.08
CA ALA A 151 3.80 4.71 1.18
C ALA A 151 4.95 3.71 1.35
N VAL A 152 6.05 4.17 1.96
CA VAL A 152 7.28 3.38 2.11
C VAL A 152 7.46 2.96 3.57
N TYR A 153 7.57 1.65 3.77
CA TYR A 153 7.60 0.98 5.07
C TYR A 153 8.91 0.22 5.30
N GLY A 154 9.28 0.10 6.57
CA GLY A 154 10.32 -0.78 7.07
C GLY A 154 9.87 -2.25 7.08
N ARG A 155 10.37 -3.03 8.04
CA ARG A 155 10.05 -4.47 8.16
C ARG A 155 8.55 -4.74 8.31
N ASN A 156 7.86 -3.87 9.04
CA ASN A 156 6.46 -3.99 9.38
C ASN A 156 5.76 -2.63 9.21
N ASP A 157 4.47 -2.58 9.50
CA ASP A 157 3.65 -1.39 9.28
C ASP A 157 3.86 -0.30 10.35
N TRP A 158 4.68 -0.58 11.36
CA TRP A 158 5.01 0.37 12.42
C TRP A 158 6.13 1.31 12.00
N ASP A 159 7.05 0.85 11.17
CA ASP A 159 8.19 1.66 10.75
C ASP A 159 7.96 2.15 9.32
N TYR A 160 8.12 3.45 9.07
CA TYR A 160 7.93 4.03 7.74
C TYR A 160 8.83 5.23 7.50
N LEU A 161 8.98 5.58 6.22
CA LEU A 161 9.76 6.73 5.78
C LEU A 161 8.85 7.92 5.46
N ILE A 162 9.36 9.11 5.77
CA ILE A 162 8.78 10.41 5.45
C ILE A 162 9.75 11.13 4.54
N PHE A 163 9.26 11.61 3.40
CA PHE A 163 10.07 12.34 2.43
C PHE A 163 9.77 13.84 2.52
N PRO A 164 10.79 14.71 2.45
CA PRO A 164 10.59 16.16 2.51
C PRO A 164 9.85 16.68 1.27
N ASP A 165 10.08 16.04 0.12
CA ASP A 165 9.52 16.40 -1.17
C ASP A 165 8.75 15.22 -1.79
N LYS A 166 7.93 15.50 -2.80
CA LYS A 166 7.30 14.45 -3.63
C LYS A 166 8.37 13.79 -4.48
N ILE A 167 8.44 12.47 -4.43
CA ILE A 167 9.42 11.69 -5.17
C ILE A 167 8.70 10.78 -6.14
N TYR A 168 9.01 10.92 -7.42
CA TYR A 168 8.43 10.10 -8.48
C TYR A 168 9.29 8.87 -8.73
N ARG A 169 8.64 7.73 -8.97
CA ARG A 169 9.28 6.46 -9.28
C ARG A 169 8.63 5.83 -10.49
N ASP A 170 9.46 5.38 -11.42
CA ASP A 170 8.99 4.64 -12.59
C ASP A 170 8.45 3.28 -12.15
N LYS A 171 7.44 2.75 -12.87
CA LYS A 171 6.86 1.43 -12.59
C LYS A 171 7.90 0.30 -12.70
N SER A 172 8.94 0.47 -13.52
CA SER A 172 10.07 -0.47 -13.64
C SER A 172 11.00 -0.48 -12.43
N GLU A 173 10.94 0.53 -11.56
CA GLU A 173 11.69 0.60 -10.30
C GLU A 173 10.97 -0.14 -9.15
N ILE A 174 9.92 -0.90 -9.46
CA ILE A 174 9.19 -1.72 -8.50
C ILE A 174 9.67 -3.17 -8.57
N PHE A 175 9.96 -3.73 -7.40
CA PHE A 175 10.54 -5.05 -7.22
C PHE A 175 9.63 -5.95 -6.37
N PHE A 176 9.74 -7.26 -6.57
CA PHE A 176 9.13 -8.28 -5.73
C PHE A 176 10.21 -9.20 -5.15
N ASP A 177 9.96 -9.81 -3.98
CA ASP A 177 10.79 -10.91 -3.44
C ASP A 177 10.23 -12.24 -3.97
N SER A 178 11.00 -12.95 -4.80
CA SER A 178 10.55 -14.21 -5.38
C SER A 178 10.33 -15.30 -4.33
N ASN A 179 10.97 -15.21 -3.16
CA ASN A 179 10.75 -16.15 -2.07
C ASN A 179 9.37 -15.98 -1.43
N GLU A 180 8.91 -14.73 -1.26
CA GLU A 180 7.59 -14.45 -0.67
C GLU A 180 6.48 -14.93 -1.60
N LEU A 181 6.59 -14.65 -2.91
CA LEU A 181 5.60 -15.11 -3.89
C LEU A 181 5.55 -16.63 -4.03
N SER A 182 6.71 -17.30 -4.03
CA SER A 182 6.79 -18.76 -4.16
C SER A 182 6.25 -19.52 -2.93
N LEU A 183 6.20 -18.86 -1.76
CA LEU A 183 5.56 -19.43 -0.57
C LEU A 183 4.03 -19.35 -0.68
N GLN A 184 3.51 -18.24 -1.19
CA GLN A 184 2.07 -18.06 -1.39
C GLN A 184 1.50 -18.98 -2.47
N SER A 185 2.27 -19.30 -3.51
CA SER A 185 1.85 -20.26 -4.56
C SER A 185 1.75 -21.70 -4.07
N LYS A 186 2.43 -22.05 -2.97
CA LYS A 186 2.35 -23.39 -2.34
C LYS A 186 1.19 -23.51 -1.36
N GLU A 187 0.73 -22.40 -0.80
CA GLU A 187 -0.44 -22.34 0.08
C GLU A 187 -1.76 -22.24 -0.70
N SER A 188 -1.70 -21.99 -2.01
CA SER A 188 -2.84 -21.90 -2.91
C SER A 188 -3.01 -23.18 -3.74
N ILE A 189 -3.41 -24.27 -3.07
CA ILE A 189 -4.37 -25.20 -3.67
C ILE A 189 -5.73 -24.80 -3.10
N PRO A 190 -6.57 -24.04 -3.81
CA PRO A 190 -7.93 -23.81 -3.36
C PRO A 190 -8.79 -24.97 -3.85
N ASP A 191 -9.30 -25.77 -2.90
CA ASP A 191 -10.68 -26.23 -3.01
C ASP A 191 -11.55 -25.02 -3.32
N GLU A 192 -12.51 -25.17 -4.23
CA GLU A 192 -13.52 -24.17 -4.60
C GLU A 192 -14.27 -23.61 -3.38
N LYS A 193 -13.67 -22.66 -2.67
CA LYS A 193 -14.33 -21.90 -1.62
C LYS A 193 -14.99 -20.72 -2.30
N LYS A 194 -16.30 -20.85 -2.50
CA LYS A 194 -17.23 -19.76 -2.84
C LYS A 194 -16.81 -18.48 -2.12
N GLU A 195 -16.42 -17.47 -2.90
CA GLU A 195 -16.03 -16.16 -2.42
C GLU A 195 -17.10 -15.59 -1.48
N LYS A 196 -16.70 -15.26 -0.25
CA LYS A 196 -17.56 -14.49 0.65
C LYS A 196 -17.64 -13.07 0.10
N LYS A 197 -18.77 -12.73 -0.51
CA LYS A 197 -19.12 -11.36 -0.92
C LYS A 197 -18.95 -10.42 0.27
N THR A 198 -17.99 -9.50 0.16
CA THR A 198 -17.80 -8.39 1.11
C THR A 198 -19.03 -7.48 1.07
N ARG A 199 -19.56 -7.15 2.24
CA ARG A 199 -20.79 -6.36 2.38
C ARG A 199 -20.44 -4.88 2.22
N ILE A 200 -20.91 -4.25 1.16
CA ILE A 200 -20.76 -2.79 0.92
C ILE A 200 -21.48 -2.03 2.04
N SER A 201 -20.81 -1.04 2.64
CA SER A 201 -21.39 -0.21 3.70
C SER A 201 -22.56 0.64 3.18
N ARG A 202 -23.41 1.15 4.08
CA ARG A 202 -24.57 1.99 3.70
C ARG A 202 -24.10 3.29 3.03
N ALA A 203 -23.06 3.92 3.55
CA ALA A 203 -22.53 5.17 3.01
C ALA A 203 -21.98 5.00 1.58
N GLU A 204 -21.25 3.91 1.32
CA GLU A 204 -20.76 3.57 -0.02
C GLU A 204 -21.92 3.31 -1.00
N ARG A 205 -22.98 2.62 -0.55
CA ARG A 205 -24.18 2.39 -1.38
C ARG A 205 -24.91 3.68 -1.73
N VAL A 206 -25.07 4.58 -0.77
CA VAL A 206 -25.71 5.90 -1.01
C VAL A 206 -24.87 6.75 -1.96
N ALA A 207 -23.55 6.79 -1.80
CA ALA A 207 -22.66 7.52 -2.70
C ALA A 207 -22.75 7.01 -4.15
N LEU A 208 -22.76 5.68 -4.34
CA LEU A 208 -22.94 5.06 -5.65
C LEU A 208 -24.31 5.42 -6.26
N TYR A 209 -25.38 5.41 -5.47
CA TYR A 209 -26.71 5.81 -5.94
C TYR A 209 -26.76 7.27 -6.40
N VAL A 210 -26.19 8.19 -5.62
CA VAL A 210 -26.13 9.62 -5.97
C VAL A 210 -25.38 9.82 -7.29
N MET A 211 -24.20 9.20 -7.43
CA MET A 211 -23.43 9.28 -8.69
C MET A 211 -24.19 8.70 -9.89
N LEU A 212 -24.89 7.59 -9.69
CA LEU A 212 -25.68 6.98 -10.77
C LEU A 212 -26.86 7.86 -11.17
N LYS A 213 -27.52 8.49 -10.19
CA LYS A 213 -28.64 9.41 -10.41
C LYS A 213 -28.21 10.73 -11.03
N GLU A 214 -27.00 11.22 -10.76
CA GLU A 214 -26.50 12.47 -11.35
C GLU A 214 -26.09 12.31 -12.81
N HIS A 215 -25.51 11.16 -13.17
CA HIS A 215 -24.89 10.98 -14.47
C HIS A 215 -25.69 10.11 -15.47
N TYR A 216 -26.72 9.38 -15.02
CA TYR A 216 -27.34 8.33 -15.83
C TYR A 216 -28.87 8.33 -15.87
N LEU A 217 -29.51 9.49 -15.70
CA LEU A 217 -30.96 9.63 -15.91
C LEU A 217 -31.33 9.42 -17.39
N ASP A 218 -32.55 8.97 -17.61
CA ASP A 218 -33.21 9.08 -18.91
C ASP A 218 -33.80 10.49 -19.12
N GLY A 219 -34.39 10.71 -20.30
CA GLY A 219 -34.97 12.00 -20.67
C GLY A 219 -36.15 12.45 -19.79
N ASN A 220 -36.67 11.57 -18.94
CA ASN A 220 -37.79 11.84 -18.04
C ASN A 220 -37.33 12.04 -16.58
N GLY A 221 -36.01 11.98 -16.31
CA GLY A 221 -35.46 12.10 -14.97
C GLY A 221 -35.58 10.81 -14.14
N GLU A 222 -35.90 9.68 -14.77
CA GLU A 222 -35.99 8.37 -14.12
C GLU A 222 -34.73 7.52 -14.34
N VAL A 223 -34.54 6.55 -13.46
CA VAL A 223 -33.38 5.64 -13.48
C VAL A 223 -33.62 4.55 -14.52
N ASN A 224 -32.91 4.62 -15.65
CA ASN A 224 -32.96 3.57 -16.67
C ASN A 224 -31.84 2.52 -16.45
N PHE A 225 -32.22 1.39 -15.87
CA PHE A 225 -31.27 0.33 -15.46
C PHE A 225 -30.48 -0.27 -16.64
N SER A 226 -31.11 -0.44 -17.81
CA SER A 226 -30.47 -0.99 -19.00
C SER A 226 -29.41 -0.03 -19.56
N LYS A 227 -29.74 1.26 -19.59
CA LYS A 227 -28.83 2.34 -20.00
C LYS A 227 -27.62 2.44 -19.07
N ILE A 228 -27.86 2.35 -17.74
CA ILE A 228 -26.80 2.33 -16.72
C ILE A 228 -25.88 1.13 -16.89
N ALA A 229 -26.46 -0.08 -17.02
CA ALA A 229 -25.70 -1.31 -17.19
C ALA A 229 -24.81 -1.27 -18.44
N GLY A 230 -25.35 -0.77 -19.55
CA GLY A 230 -24.61 -0.56 -20.80
C GLY A 230 -23.45 0.43 -20.63
N MET A 231 -23.71 1.61 -20.05
CA MET A 231 -22.67 2.61 -19.86
C MET A 231 -21.59 2.19 -18.86
N LEU A 232 -21.96 1.57 -17.73
CA LEU A 232 -21.01 1.03 -16.78
C LEU A 232 -20.13 -0.05 -17.40
N SER A 233 -20.70 -0.91 -18.25
CA SER A 233 -19.94 -1.94 -18.97
C SER A 233 -18.97 -1.33 -19.98
N ILE A 234 -19.37 -0.27 -20.69
CA ILE A 234 -18.49 0.48 -21.61
C ILE A 234 -17.38 1.17 -20.81
N THR A 235 -17.70 1.82 -19.71
CA THR A 235 -16.73 2.50 -18.85
C THR A 235 -15.77 1.52 -18.21
N ALA A 236 -16.25 0.37 -17.72
CA ALA A 236 -15.40 -0.69 -17.19
C ALA A 236 -14.40 -1.19 -18.25
N LYS A 237 -14.87 -1.44 -19.48
CA LYS A 237 -13.98 -1.80 -20.60
C LYS A 237 -12.95 -0.72 -20.92
N LYS A 238 -13.36 0.56 -20.94
CA LYS A 238 -12.44 1.70 -21.12
C LYS A 238 -11.39 1.79 -20.02
N GLN A 239 -11.73 1.35 -18.81
CA GLN A 239 -10.86 1.33 -17.63
C GLN A 239 -10.09 0.00 -17.48
N GLY A 240 -10.08 -0.87 -18.50
CA GLY A 240 -9.37 -2.16 -18.46
C GLY A 240 -10.01 -3.21 -17.55
N VAL A 241 -11.22 -2.96 -17.04
CA VAL A 241 -11.98 -3.89 -16.19
C VAL A 241 -12.89 -4.74 -17.08
N ASN A 242 -12.61 -6.04 -17.17
CA ASN A 242 -13.40 -6.99 -17.97
C ASN A 242 -14.64 -7.50 -17.21
N VAL A 243 -15.57 -6.60 -16.91
CA VAL A 243 -16.85 -6.90 -16.25
C VAL A 243 -17.99 -6.33 -17.08
N SER A 244 -19.02 -7.13 -17.32
CA SER A 244 -20.29 -6.67 -17.89
C SER A 244 -21.37 -6.63 -16.83
N PHE A 245 -22.04 -5.50 -16.70
CA PHE A 245 -23.19 -5.32 -15.83
C PHE A 245 -24.47 -5.58 -16.63
N ASN A 246 -25.47 -6.18 -15.99
CA ASN A 246 -26.81 -6.32 -16.55
C ASN A 246 -27.83 -5.51 -15.73
N ASP A 247 -28.95 -5.22 -16.37
CA ASP A 247 -30.06 -4.45 -15.81
C ASP A 247 -30.59 -5.04 -14.49
N ASP A 248 -30.74 -6.36 -14.39
CA ASP A 248 -31.17 -7.03 -13.17
C ASP A 248 -30.22 -6.79 -11.98
N THR A 249 -28.92 -6.77 -12.22
CA THR A 249 -27.90 -6.49 -11.20
C THR A 249 -28.00 -5.06 -10.73
N ILE A 250 -28.12 -4.11 -11.66
CA ILE A 250 -28.26 -2.69 -11.34
C ILE A 250 -29.57 -2.40 -10.61
N ALA A 251 -30.69 -2.99 -11.06
CA ALA A 251 -32.00 -2.85 -10.44
C ALA A 251 -31.97 -3.38 -8.99
N ASN A 252 -31.31 -4.52 -8.75
CA ASN A 252 -31.15 -5.07 -7.40
C ASN A 252 -30.28 -4.21 -6.49
N TRP A 253 -29.29 -3.49 -7.02
CA TRP A 253 -28.48 -2.57 -6.22
C TRP A 253 -29.28 -1.34 -5.79
N ILE A 254 -30.08 -0.81 -6.70
CA ILE A 254 -30.85 0.43 -6.49
C ILE A 254 -32.10 0.17 -5.63
N LYS A 255 -32.86 -0.90 -5.88
CA LYS A 255 -34.04 -1.27 -5.07
C LYS A 255 -33.71 -1.55 -3.61
N ARG A 256 -32.49 -2.00 -3.30
CA ARG A 256 -32.03 -2.21 -1.91
C ARG A 256 -31.78 -0.90 -1.15
N ILE A 257 -31.71 0.22 -1.86
CA ILE A 257 -31.50 1.56 -1.29
C ILE A 257 -32.86 2.23 -1.09
N GLU A 258 -33.79 2.09 -2.04
CA GLU A 258 -35.12 2.69 -2.00
C GLU A 258 -36.11 1.96 -1.06
N ASN A 259 -35.89 0.68 -0.76
CA ASN A 259 -36.75 -0.12 0.13
C ASN A 259 -36.27 -0.18 1.60
N GLU A 260 -35.23 0.57 1.99
CA GLU A 260 -34.72 0.64 3.37
C GLU A 260 -35.10 1.95 4.10
N ASP A 261 -36.13 2.66 3.61
CA ASP A 261 -36.78 3.81 4.28
C ASP A 261 -37.93 3.37 5.20
#